data_AF-A0A956GLJ9-F1
#
_entry.id   AF-A0A956GLJ9-F1
#
_cell.length_a   1.000
_cell.length_b   1.000
_cell.length_c   1.000
_cell.angle_alpha   90.00
_cell.angle_beta   90.00
_cell.angle_gamma   90.00
#
_symmetry.space_group_name_H-M   'P 1'
#
loop_
_entity.id
_entity.type
_entity.pdbx_description
1 polymer ?
#
loop_
_entity_poly.entity_id
_entity_poly.type
_entity_poly.pdbx_seq_one_letter_code
_entity_poly.pdbx_strand_id
1 'polypeptide(L)'
;MSTRLVAVMFLATTLVGCAADEDDTGHTLTMDARLTTGDDGLLAFLSPSATIATHAPADVIGKPYYVGVFPAGFSSGNDPALFQVWGTVPESLAITTTTTPTFAPGPYDMVLVVYASTPITEAQLAFEEIPPAAAGGDLATFNLSSADVLPGDPDQALGTIRMNVADDDVAVEVENRTPADISDRDQTVASFEHTILIIP
;
A
#
# COMPACT_ATOMS: atom_id res chain seq x y z
N MET A 1 25.42 68.78 -47.23
CA MET A 1 24.20 68.04 -46.89
C MET A 1 24.55 66.56 -46.77
N SER A 2 24.59 66.04 -45.54
CA SER A 2 24.72 64.61 -45.29
C SER A 2 24.01 64.34 -43.96
N THR A 3 22.88 63.63 -44.04
CA THR A 3 21.95 63.38 -42.94
C THR A 3 22.44 62.16 -42.17
N ARG A 4 22.60 62.30 -40.85
CA ARG A 4 22.95 61.20 -39.93
C ARG A 4 21.74 60.28 -39.77
N LEU A 5 21.90 58.99 -40.08
CA LEU A 5 20.92 57.95 -39.75
C LEU A 5 21.22 57.42 -38.34
N VAL A 6 20.23 57.50 -37.46
CA VAL A 6 20.23 56.87 -36.14
C VAL A 6 19.72 55.43 -36.31
N ALA A 7 20.55 54.44 -35.99
CA ALA A 7 20.12 53.05 -35.90
C ALA A 7 19.63 52.77 -34.48
N VAL A 8 18.31 52.67 -34.32
CA VAL A 8 17.67 51.98 -33.20
C VAL A 8 17.33 50.59 -33.71
N MET A 9 17.94 49.54 -33.16
CA MET A 9 17.49 48.18 -33.41
C MET A 9 17.35 47.44 -32.10
N PHE A 10 16.15 46.91 -31.94
CA PHE A 10 15.56 46.33 -30.75
C PHE A 10 16.37 45.13 -30.26
N LEU A 11 16.69 45.15 -28.96
CA LEU A 11 17.10 43.97 -28.22
C LEU A 11 15.88 43.06 -28.12
N ALA A 12 15.79 42.07 -29.01
CA ALA A 12 14.87 40.95 -28.85
C ALA A 12 15.41 40.08 -27.71
N THR A 13 14.92 40.29 -26.50
CA THR A 13 14.99 39.28 -25.44
C THR A 13 14.26 38.05 -25.93
N THR A 14 15.01 37.07 -26.43
CA THR A 14 14.56 35.68 -26.51
C THR A 14 14.27 35.25 -25.09
N LEU A 15 13.00 35.38 -24.68
CA LEU A 15 12.48 34.67 -23.52
C LEU A 15 12.79 33.19 -23.77
N VAL A 16 13.70 32.67 -22.96
CA VAL A 16 13.81 31.24 -22.70
C VAL A 16 12.46 30.86 -22.10
N GLY A 17 11.57 30.31 -22.92
CA GLY A 17 10.43 29.56 -22.45
C GLY A 17 10.94 28.24 -21.89
N CYS A 18 11.50 28.29 -20.68
CA CYS A 18 11.40 27.16 -19.77
C CYS A 18 9.91 27.10 -19.42
N ALA A 19 9.14 26.34 -20.19
CA ALA A 19 7.96 25.72 -19.62
C ALA A 19 8.51 24.75 -18.56
N ALA A 20 8.57 25.24 -17.32
CA ALA A 20 8.58 24.35 -16.18
C ALA A 20 7.17 23.74 -16.16
N ASP A 21 7.01 22.62 -16.86
CA ASP A 21 5.97 21.66 -16.51
C ASP A 21 6.44 20.99 -15.22
N GLU A 22 6.35 21.72 -14.11
CA GLU A 22 6.54 21.21 -12.76
C GLU A 22 5.20 21.35 -12.04
N ASP A 23 4.23 20.52 -12.45
CA ASP A 23 3.19 20.07 -11.52
C ASP A 23 3.78 18.88 -10.77
N ASP A 24 4.75 19.17 -9.89
CA ASP A 24 5.41 18.22 -8.99
C ASP A 24 4.50 17.95 -7.77
N THR A 25 3.22 17.68 -8.01
CA THR A 25 2.21 17.36 -6.97
C THR A 25 2.10 15.86 -6.79
N GLY A 26 3.24 15.17 -6.81
CA GLY A 26 3.29 13.77 -6.50
C GLY A 26 3.32 13.57 -4.99
N HIS A 27 2.53 12.63 -4.49
CA HIS A 27 2.46 12.30 -3.06
C HIS A 27 2.92 10.87 -2.79
N THR A 28 3.61 10.66 -1.69
CA THR A 28 4.03 9.34 -1.24
C THR A 28 2.89 8.62 -0.53
N LEU A 29 2.92 7.29 -0.61
CA LEU A 29 2.03 6.41 0.12
C LEU A 29 2.83 5.67 1.18
N THR A 30 2.35 5.70 2.43
CA THR A 30 2.97 5.00 3.55
C THR A 30 1.99 4.00 4.15
N MET A 31 2.46 2.77 4.34
CA MET A 31 1.78 1.76 5.14
C MET A 31 2.65 1.40 6.33
N ASP A 32 2.08 1.58 7.52
CA ASP A 32 2.65 1.20 8.80
C ASP A 32 1.89 -0.01 9.36
N ALA A 33 2.44 -1.19 9.11
CA ALA A 33 1.88 -2.45 9.57
C ALA A 33 2.50 -2.88 10.90
N ARG A 34 1.67 -3.13 11.92
CA ARG A 34 2.12 -3.63 13.22
C ARG A 34 1.45 -4.95 13.55
N LEU A 35 2.27 -5.97 13.84
CA LEU A 35 1.79 -7.26 14.33
C LEU A 35 1.91 -7.27 15.87
N THR A 36 0.79 -7.12 16.55
CA THR A 36 0.70 -7.06 18.01
C THR A 36 0.40 -8.43 18.61
N THR A 37 1.19 -8.81 19.63
CA THR A 37 0.93 -10.00 20.43
C THR A 37 -0.13 -9.72 21.48
N GLY A 38 -0.99 -10.71 21.73
CA GLY A 38 -1.89 -10.71 22.89
C GLY A 38 -1.15 -10.96 24.21
N ASP A 39 -1.91 -11.00 25.31
CA ASP A 39 -1.37 -11.23 26.65
C ASP A 39 -0.71 -12.61 26.83
N ASP A 40 -1.08 -13.57 25.99
CA ASP A 40 -0.51 -14.92 25.94
C ASP A 40 0.79 -15.00 25.12
N GLY A 41 1.23 -13.88 24.55
CA GLY A 41 2.42 -13.78 23.70
C GLY A 41 2.22 -14.31 22.28
N LEU A 42 0.99 -14.62 21.87
CA LEU A 42 0.67 -15.10 20.53
C LEU A 42 0.16 -13.95 19.64
N LEU A 43 0.37 -14.08 18.33
CA LEU A 43 -0.25 -13.22 17.33
C LEU A 43 -1.63 -13.81 16.99
N ALA A 44 -2.70 -13.04 17.21
CA ALA A 44 -4.05 -13.44 16.86
C ALA A 44 -4.50 -12.73 15.57
N PHE A 45 -5.06 -13.48 14.64
CA PHE A 45 -5.53 -12.97 13.36
C PHE A 45 -6.98 -13.40 13.12
N LEU A 46 -7.80 -12.43 12.73
CA LEU A 46 -9.13 -12.70 12.21
C LEU A 46 -9.02 -13.23 10.77
N SER A 47 -9.91 -14.13 10.38
CA SER A 47 -10.07 -14.58 9.00
C SER A 47 -11.26 -13.86 8.35
N PRO A 48 -11.37 -13.85 7.00
CA PRO A 48 -12.55 -13.32 6.31
C PRO A 48 -13.87 -13.99 6.70
N SER A 49 -13.83 -15.21 7.25
CA SER A 49 -15.00 -15.94 7.74
C SER A 49 -15.31 -15.69 9.22
N ALA A 50 -14.67 -14.68 9.83
CA ALA A 50 -14.78 -14.31 11.23
C ALA A 50 -14.38 -15.46 12.19
N THR A 51 -13.31 -16.18 11.85
CA THR A 51 -12.64 -17.11 12.78
C THR A 51 -11.31 -16.53 13.23
N ILE A 52 -10.89 -16.83 14.46
CA ILE A 52 -9.59 -16.39 14.99
C ILE A 52 -8.60 -17.56 14.91
N ALA A 53 -7.44 -17.31 14.32
CA ALA A 53 -6.29 -18.20 14.36
C ALA A 53 -5.13 -17.52 15.07
N THR A 54 -4.26 -18.31 15.69
CA THR A 54 -3.11 -17.81 16.45
C THR A 54 -1.81 -18.38 15.90
N HIS A 55 -0.77 -17.55 15.83
CA HIS A 55 0.58 -17.93 15.46
C HIS A 55 1.56 -17.57 16.57
N ALA A 56 2.65 -18.33 16.72
CA ALA A 56 3.77 -17.86 17.50
C ALA A 56 4.51 -16.76 16.72
N PRO A 57 5.09 -15.74 17.37
CA PRO A 57 5.92 -14.74 16.67
C PRO A 57 7.02 -15.35 15.81
N ALA A 58 7.61 -16.47 16.27
CA ALA A 58 8.65 -17.19 15.54
C ALA A 58 8.18 -17.82 14.21
N ASP A 59 6.87 -18.01 14.02
CA ASP A 59 6.32 -18.51 12.76
C ASP A 59 6.21 -17.41 11.69
N VAL A 60 6.35 -16.14 12.10
CA VAL A 60 6.14 -14.96 11.25
C VAL A 60 7.43 -14.15 11.10
N ILE A 61 8.20 -13.96 12.18
CA ILE A 61 9.50 -13.28 12.14
C ILE A 61 10.44 -14.00 11.18
N GLY A 62 11.15 -13.23 10.34
CA GLY A 62 12.06 -13.79 9.33
C GLY A 62 11.36 -14.30 8.07
N LYS A 63 10.02 -14.27 8.00
CA LYS A 63 9.28 -14.62 6.78
C LYS A 63 9.35 -13.50 5.75
N PRO A 64 9.31 -13.83 4.45
CA PRO A 64 9.24 -12.80 3.41
C PRO A 64 7.88 -12.10 3.44
N TYR A 65 7.90 -10.79 3.22
CA TYR A 65 6.70 -10.03 2.95
C TYR A 65 6.82 -9.29 1.62
N TYR A 66 5.68 -9.07 0.99
CA TYR A 66 5.53 -8.26 -0.21
C TYR A 66 4.60 -7.09 0.08
N VAL A 67 4.98 -5.90 -0.36
CA VAL A 67 4.09 -4.75 -0.43
C VAL A 67 3.98 -4.31 -1.88
N GLY A 68 2.76 -4.10 -2.35
CA GLY A 68 2.46 -3.65 -3.71
C GLY A 68 1.45 -2.51 -3.71
N VAL A 69 1.62 -1.57 -4.64
CA VAL A 69 0.65 -0.50 -4.93
C VAL A 69 0.13 -0.71 -6.33
N PHE A 70 -1.19 -0.64 -6.48
CA PHE A 70 -1.90 -0.86 -7.72
C PHE A 70 -2.85 0.31 -8.00
N PRO A 71 -3.27 0.52 -9.26
CA PRO A 71 -4.44 1.35 -9.53
C PRO A 71 -5.65 0.81 -8.74
N ALA A 72 -6.54 1.68 -8.29
CA ALA A 72 -7.77 1.23 -7.66
C ALA A 72 -8.58 0.29 -8.57
N GLY A 73 -9.13 -0.78 -7.99
CA GLY A 73 -9.94 -1.76 -8.71
C GLY A 73 -9.14 -2.73 -9.58
N PHE A 74 -7.83 -2.87 -9.31
CA PHE A 74 -6.99 -3.83 -10.00
C PHE A 74 -7.48 -5.28 -9.85
N SER A 75 -7.14 -6.09 -10.84
CA SER A 75 -7.30 -7.53 -10.83
C SER A 75 -5.99 -8.18 -10.41
N SER A 76 -5.98 -8.74 -9.19
CA SER A 76 -4.83 -9.51 -8.68
C SER A 76 -4.44 -10.62 -9.66
N GLY A 77 -3.16 -10.63 -10.07
CA GLY A 77 -2.59 -11.59 -11.01
C GLY A 77 -2.68 -11.19 -12.49
N ASN A 78 -3.40 -10.12 -12.84
CA ASN A 78 -3.48 -9.59 -14.21
C ASN A 78 -2.83 -8.21 -14.35
N ASP A 79 -2.96 -7.36 -13.33
CA ASP A 79 -2.43 -6.01 -13.35
C ASP A 79 -1.07 -5.95 -12.62
N PRO A 80 -0.02 -5.38 -13.24
CA PRO A 80 1.26 -5.19 -12.60
C PRO A 80 1.18 -4.09 -11.52
N ALA A 81 1.96 -4.24 -10.46
CA ALA A 81 2.08 -3.21 -9.45
C ALA A 81 2.79 -1.96 -10.01
N LEU A 82 2.29 -0.77 -9.64
CA LEU A 82 2.93 0.52 -9.91
C LEU A 82 4.19 0.72 -9.06
N PHE A 83 4.15 0.17 -7.85
CA PHE A 83 5.28 0.08 -6.94
C PHE A 83 5.24 -1.25 -6.22
N GLN A 84 6.40 -1.84 -5.99
CA GLN A 84 6.50 -3.06 -5.20
C GLN A 84 7.82 -3.15 -4.46
N VAL A 85 7.78 -3.80 -3.30
CA VAL A 85 8.96 -4.10 -2.49
C VAL A 85 8.82 -5.46 -1.82
N TRP A 86 9.93 -6.17 -1.75
CA TRP A 86 10.09 -7.34 -0.90
C TRP A 86 10.89 -6.97 0.33
N GLY A 87 10.53 -7.56 1.46
CA GLY A 87 11.31 -7.48 2.68
C GLY A 87 11.18 -8.74 3.51
N THR A 88 11.69 -8.65 4.73
CA THR A 88 11.63 -9.73 5.72
C THR A 88 11.00 -9.18 6.98
N VAL A 89 10.05 -9.91 7.56
CA VAL A 89 9.37 -9.49 8.80
C VAL A 89 10.42 -9.33 9.90
N PRO A 90 10.56 -8.12 10.49
CA PRO A 90 11.57 -7.87 11.51
C PRO A 90 11.17 -8.45 12.87
N GLU A 91 12.15 -8.62 13.76
CA GLU A 91 11.90 -9.06 15.15
C GLU A 91 10.99 -8.10 15.93
N SER A 92 10.98 -6.81 15.56
CA SER A 92 10.09 -5.80 16.14
C SER A 92 8.64 -5.97 15.74
N LEU A 93 8.33 -6.82 14.75
CA LEU A 93 7.00 -7.05 14.21
C LEU A 93 6.32 -5.79 13.62
N ALA A 94 7.11 -4.75 13.35
CA ALA A 94 6.67 -3.51 12.73
C ALA A 94 7.27 -3.37 11.33
N ILE A 95 6.43 -3.29 10.31
CA ILE A 95 6.78 -3.14 8.90
C ILE A 95 6.32 -1.76 8.45
N THR A 96 7.25 -0.89 8.09
CA THR A 96 6.95 0.41 7.49
C THR A 96 7.41 0.40 6.05
N THR A 97 6.50 0.69 5.12
CA THR A 97 6.83 0.88 3.71
C THR A 97 6.33 2.24 3.25
N THR A 98 7.24 3.08 2.79
CA THR A 98 6.93 4.34 2.09
C THR A 98 7.35 4.20 0.64
N THR A 99 6.47 4.58 -0.28
CA THR A 99 6.76 4.48 -1.71
C THR A 99 7.88 5.42 -2.11
N THR A 100 8.88 4.90 -2.84
CA THR A 100 9.89 5.74 -3.50
C THR A 100 9.31 6.61 -4.62
N PRO A 101 8.46 6.08 -5.53
CA PRO A 101 7.75 6.94 -6.47
C PRO A 101 6.64 7.71 -5.75
N THR A 102 6.34 8.87 -6.29
CA THR A 102 5.19 9.68 -5.92
C THR A 102 4.02 9.38 -6.87
N PHE A 103 2.80 9.58 -6.36
CA PHE A 103 1.55 9.29 -7.05
C PHE A 103 0.74 10.57 -7.22
N ALA A 104 0.13 10.72 -8.39
CA ALA A 104 -0.78 11.83 -8.66
C ALA A 104 -2.06 11.70 -7.81
N PRO A 105 -2.85 12.78 -7.66
CA PRO A 105 -4.16 12.69 -7.01
C PRO A 105 -5.04 11.60 -7.62
N GLY A 106 -5.60 10.74 -6.78
CA GLY A 106 -6.42 9.61 -7.21
C GLY A 106 -6.44 8.43 -6.23
N PRO A 107 -7.30 7.44 -6.49
CA PRO A 107 -7.41 6.24 -5.66
C PRO A 107 -6.39 5.18 -6.09
N TYR A 108 -5.70 4.62 -5.10
CA TYR A 108 -4.76 3.50 -5.26
C TYR A 108 -5.08 2.40 -4.25
N ASP A 109 -4.86 1.15 -4.63
CA ASP A 109 -5.01 0.02 -3.71
C ASP A 109 -3.61 -0.45 -3.30
N MET A 110 -3.35 -0.49 -2.00
CA MET A 110 -2.10 -1.00 -1.44
C MET A 110 -2.35 -2.35 -0.76
N VAL A 111 -1.41 -3.28 -0.96
CA VAL A 111 -1.46 -4.63 -0.39
C VAL A 111 -0.20 -4.89 0.42
N LEU A 112 -0.35 -5.54 1.56
CA LEU A 112 0.74 -6.23 2.26
C LEU A 112 0.38 -7.71 2.34
N VAL A 113 1.31 -8.57 1.97
CA VAL A 113 1.22 -10.02 2.15
C VAL A 113 2.45 -10.49 2.91
N VAL A 114 2.26 -11.21 4.01
CA VAL A 114 3.31 -11.95 4.70
C VAL A 114 3.15 -13.43 4.35
N TYR A 115 4.13 -13.96 3.62
CA TYR A 115 4.12 -15.35 3.18
C TYR A 115 4.70 -16.25 4.28
N ALA A 116 3.89 -16.46 5.31
CA ALA A 116 4.26 -17.30 6.45
C ALA A 116 4.29 -18.79 6.06
N SER A 117 3.41 -19.20 5.15
CA SER A 117 3.18 -20.59 4.76
C SER A 117 3.57 -20.86 3.30
N THR A 118 3.36 -19.91 2.39
CA THR A 118 3.72 -20.07 0.98
C THR A 118 5.23 -19.91 0.76
N PRO A 119 5.92 -20.90 0.14
CA PRO A 119 7.33 -20.77 -0.21
C PRO A 119 7.55 -19.71 -1.29
N ILE A 120 8.52 -18.82 -1.06
CA ILE A 120 8.94 -17.78 -2.01
C ILE A 120 10.29 -18.15 -2.62
N THR A 121 10.40 -18.03 -3.95
CA THR A 121 11.61 -18.34 -4.70
C THR A 121 12.55 -17.13 -4.80
N GLU A 122 13.84 -17.37 -5.08
CA GLU A 122 14.80 -16.27 -5.33
C GLU A 122 14.40 -15.42 -6.54
N ALA A 123 13.82 -16.02 -7.59
CA ALA A 123 13.34 -15.31 -8.78
C ALA A 123 12.20 -14.33 -8.45
N GLN A 124 11.29 -14.72 -7.54
CA GLN A 124 10.23 -13.84 -7.05
C GLN A 124 10.79 -12.67 -6.24
N LEU A 125 11.75 -12.92 -5.34
CA LEU A 125 12.43 -11.87 -4.56
C LEU A 125 13.22 -10.90 -5.46
N ALA A 126 13.75 -11.39 -6.58
CA ALA A 126 14.46 -10.61 -7.59
C ALA A 126 13.54 -9.86 -8.57
N PHE A 127 12.22 -9.96 -8.41
CA PHE A 127 11.20 -9.39 -9.30
C PHE A 127 11.24 -9.92 -10.74
N GLU A 128 11.82 -11.10 -10.95
CA GLU A 128 11.84 -11.77 -12.26
C GLU A 128 10.52 -12.53 -12.53
N GLU A 129 9.81 -12.89 -11.46
CA GLU A 129 8.50 -13.53 -11.49
C GLU A 129 7.49 -12.71 -10.67
N ILE A 130 6.21 -12.80 -11.05
CA ILE A 130 5.12 -12.17 -10.30
C ILE A 130 5.01 -12.86 -8.93
N PRO A 131 4.78 -12.10 -7.84
CA PRO A 131 4.50 -12.68 -6.53
C PRO A 131 3.37 -13.71 -6.61
N PRO A 132 3.48 -14.85 -5.91
CA PRO A 132 2.40 -15.82 -5.89
C PRO A 132 1.20 -15.24 -5.14
N ALA A 133 0.00 -15.73 -5.46
CA ALA A 133 -1.18 -15.46 -4.65
C ALA A 133 -0.95 -16.00 -3.23
N ALA A 134 -1.42 -15.27 -2.21
CA ALA A 134 -1.41 -15.73 -0.83
C ALA A 134 -2.27 -17.01 -0.70
N ALA A 135 -1.77 -17.98 0.05
CA ALA A 135 -2.44 -19.26 0.31
C ALA A 135 -2.83 -19.39 1.79
N GLY A 136 -3.55 -20.46 2.13
CA GLY A 136 -3.96 -20.74 3.49
C GLY A 136 -2.78 -20.72 4.48
N GLY A 137 -2.94 -19.97 5.57
CA GLY A 137 -1.91 -19.72 6.57
C GLY A 137 -0.94 -18.56 6.27
N ASP A 138 -1.09 -17.87 5.14
CA ASP A 138 -0.45 -16.57 4.92
C ASP A 138 -1.26 -15.45 5.59
N LEU A 139 -0.63 -14.28 5.73
CA LEU A 139 -1.27 -13.09 6.27
C LEU A 139 -1.39 -12.04 5.17
N ALA A 140 -2.52 -11.35 5.08
CA ALA A 140 -2.69 -10.26 4.15
C ALA A 140 -3.44 -9.11 4.79
N THR A 141 -3.15 -7.88 4.38
CA THR A 141 -4.03 -6.75 4.68
C THR A 141 -5.44 -7.03 4.21
N PHE A 142 -6.42 -6.40 4.84
CA PHE A 142 -7.81 -6.41 4.45
C PHE A 142 -8.46 -5.14 4.97
N ASN A 143 -9.40 -4.60 4.21
CA ASN A 143 -10.22 -3.51 4.67
C ASN A 143 -11.69 -3.78 4.32
N LEU A 144 -12.57 -3.74 5.32
CA LEU A 144 -13.91 -3.18 5.12
C LEU A 144 -13.74 -1.67 5.26
N SER A 145 -13.40 -0.99 4.15
CA SER A 145 -12.95 0.41 4.18
C SER A 145 -13.84 1.37 4.97
N SER A 146 -13.20 2.22 5.78
CA SER A 146 -13.72 3.51 6.25
C SER A 146 -13.19 4.70 5.45
N ALA A 147 -12.27 4.50 4.50
CA ALA A 147 -11.95 5.51 3.50
C ALA A 147 -13.13 5.64 2.53
N ASP A 148 -13.56 6.88 2.28
CA ASP A 148 -14.64 7.16 1.34
C ASP A 148 -14.31 6.53 -0.01
N VAL A 149 -15.04 5.49 -0.39
CA VAL A 149 -15.17 5.08 -1.79
C VAL A 149 -15.89 6.24 -2.45
N LEU A 150 -15.15 7.08 -3.18
CA LEU A 150 -15.70 8.28 -3.77
C LEU A 150 -16.68 7.89 -4.88
N PRO A 151 -17.73 8.70 -5.15
CA PRO A 151 -18.63 8.43 -6.25
C PRO A 151 -17.88 8.26 -7.58
N GLY A 152 -17.90 7.05 -8.14
CA GLY A 152 -17.21 6.70 -9.39
C GLY A 152 -15.97 5.82 -9.22
N ASP A 153 -15.51 5.58 -8.00
CA ASP A 153 -14.42 4.64 -7.73
C ASP A 153 -14.81 3.20 -8.10
N PRO A 154 -13.84 2.41 -8.60
CA PRO A 154 -14.06 0.99 -8.85
C PRO A 154 -14.16 0.19 -7.54
N ASP A 155 -14.85 -0.95 -7.61
CA ASP A 155 -14.98 -1.89 -6.50
C ASP A 155 -13.61 -2.26 -5.93
N GLN A 156 -13.48 -2.20 -4.61
CA GLN A 156 -12.24 -2.53 -3.93
C GLN A 156 -12.05 -4.05 -3.88
N ALA A 157 -10.90 -4.52 -4.35
CA ALA A 157 -10.55 -5.94 -4.24
C ALA A 157 -10.37 -6.33 -2.77
N LEU A 158 -10.86 -7.51 -2.38
CA LEU A 158 -10.64 -8.05 -1.04
C LEU A 158 -9.14 -8.17 -0.77
N GLY A 159 -8.74 -7.82 0.45
CA GLY A 159 -7.34 -7.94 0.88
C GLY A 159 -6.49 -6.68 0.64
N THR A 160 -7.11 -5.57 0.26
CA THR A 160 -6.41 -4.32 -0.06
C THR A 160 -6.78 -3.20 0.90
N ILE A 161 -5.95 -2.18 0.98
CA ILE A 161 -6.25 -0.91 1.63
C ILE A 161 -6.32 0.18 0.54
N ARG A 162 -7.48 0.84 0.42
CA ARG A 162 -7.66 2.00 -0.46
C ARG A 162 -6.93 3.22 0.11
N MET A 163 -6.05 3.81 -0.69
CA MET A 163 -5.30 5.03 -0.42
C MET A 163 -5.79 6.10 -1.39
N ASN A 164 -6.50 7.11 -0.88
CA ASN A 164 -7.00 8.22 -1.70
C ASN A 164 -6.02 9.40 -1.61
N VAL A 165 -5.24 9.62 -2.66
CA VAL A 165 -4.31 10.74 -2.77
C VAL A 165 -5.09 12.00 -3.18
N ALA A 166 -4.94 13.07 -2.40
CA ALA A 166 -5.45 14.39 -2.74
C ALA A 166 -4.26 15.37 -2.86
N ASP A 167 -4.06 16.23 -1.87
CA ASP A 167 -3.06 17.31 -1.92
C ASP A 167 -1.84 17.08 -1.01
N ASP A 168 -1.77 15.93 -0.31
CA ASP A 168 -0.73 15.59 0.66
C ASP A 168 -0.37 14.08 0.61
N ASP A 169 0.79 13.74 1.19
CA ASP A 169 1.21 12.35 1.44
C ASP A 169 0.15 11.58 2.25
N VAL A 170 -0.08 10.32 1.89
CA VAL A 170 -1.10 9.47 2.53
C VAL A 170 -0.43 8.38 3.36
N ALA A 171 -0.77 8.28 4.63
CA ALA A 171 -0.30 7.23 5.51
C ALA A 171 -1.47 6.44 6.12
N VAL A 172 -1.33 5.13 6.22
CA VAL A 172 -2.30 4.25 6.89
C VAL A 172 -1.59 3.31 7.87
N GLU A 173 -2.15 3.18 9.07
CA GLU A 173 -1.73 2.17 10.03
C GLU A 173 -2.64 0.93 9.89
N VAL A 174 -2.04 -0.26 9.82
CA VAL A 174 -2.75 -1.55 9.79
C VAL A 174 -2.25 -2.50 10.87
N GLU A 175 -3.14 -3.26 11.48
CA GLU A 175 -2.81 -4.13 12.62
C GLU A 175 -3.59 -5.46 12.59
N ASN A 176 -3.11 -6.49 13.28
CA ASN A 176 -3.87 -7.75 13.43
C ASN A 176 -4.92 -7.65 14.54
N ARG A 177 -6.02 -6.93 14.26
CA ARG A 177 -7.12 -6.72 15.21
C ARG A 177 -7.99 -7.96 15.34
N THR A 178 -8.45 -8.22 16.56
CA THR A 178 -9.46 -9.23 16.87
C THR A 178 -10.52 -8.67 17.80
N PRO A 179 -11.81 -9.02 17.63
CA PRO A 179 -12.85 -8.56 18.53
C PRO A 179 -12.73 -9.28 19.88
N ALA A 180 -13.07 -8.59 20.97
CA ALA A 180 -13.13 -9.22 22.29
C ALA A 180 -14.26 -10.26 22.37
N ASP A 181 -15.36 -10.03 21.63
CA ASP A 181 -16.44 -10.99 21.43
C ASP A 181 -16.77 -11.12 19.93
N ILE A 182 -16.43 -12.27 19.34
CA ILE A 182 -16.70 -12.59 17.92
C ILE A 182 -18.21 -12.67 17.60
N SER A 183 -19.07 -12.83 18.61
CA SER A 183 -20.51 -12.84 18.44
C SER A 183 -21.12 -11.44 18.47
N ASP A 184 -20.36 -10.44 18.94
CA ASP A 184 -20.71 -9.03 18.83
C ASP A 184 -20.42 -8.54 17.41
N ARG A 185 -21.49 -8.27 16.67
CA ARG A 185 -21.44 -7.81 15.29
C ARG A 185 -20.65 -6.51 15.15
N ASP A 186 -20.85 -5.55 16.04
CA ASP A 186 -20.25 -4.22 15.91
C ASP A 186 -18.75 -4.30 16.16
N GLN A 187 -18.33 -5.09 17.15
CA GLN A 187 -16.89 -5.35 17.39
C GLN A 187 -16.25 -6.10 16.21
N THR A 188 -16.95 -7.09 15.66
CA THR A 188 -16.43 -7.90 14.56
C THR A 188 -16.27 -7.07 13.30
N VAL A 189 -17.25 -6.23 12.95
CA VAL A 189 -17.15 -5.31 11.80
C VAL A 189 -16.02 -4.31 12.00
N ALA A 190 -15.92 -3.68 13.17
CA ALA A 190 -14.83 -2.75 13.46
C ALA A 190 -13.43 -3.41 13.38
N SER A 191 -13.35 -4.70 13.71
CA SER A 191 -12.10 -5.47 13.62
C SER A 191 -11.68 -5.81 12.19
N PHE A 192 -12.49 -5.51 11.17
CA PHE A 192 -12.12 -5.68 9.75
C PHE A 192 -11.61 -4.37 9.12
N GLU A 193 -11.67 -3.24 9.83
CA GLU A 193 -11.11 -1.98 9.35
C GLU A 193 -9.59 -1.97 9.52
N HIS A 194 -8.86 -1.67 8.44
CA HIS A 194 -7.40 -1.56 8.40
C HIS A 194 -6.69 -2.72 9.13
N THR A 195 -7.08 -3.95 8.81
CA THR A 195 -6.66 -5.12 9.57
C THR A 195 -5.83 -6.09 8.74
N ILE A 196 -4.84 -6.71 9.36
CA ILE A 196 -4.11 -7.85 8.79
C ILE A 196 -4.86 -9.11 9.18
N LEU A 197 -5.37 -9.83 8.18
CA LEU A 197 -6.11 -11.08 8.34
C LEU A 197 -5.23 -12.29 8.04
N ILE A 198 -5.64 -13.44 8.54
CA ILE A 198 -5.14 -14.73 8.08
C ILE A 198 -5.97 -15.23 6.89
N ILE A 199 -5.29 -15.76 5.88
CA ILE A 199 -5.93 -16.48 4.78
C ILE A 199 -6.27 -17.89 5.26
N PRO A 200 -7.55 -18.32 5.18
CA PRO A 200 -8.01 -19.60 5.72
C PRO A 200 -7.54 -20.82 4.89
#